data_AF-A0A7V3EID0-F1
#
_entry.id   AF-A0A7V3EID0-F1
#
_cell.length_a   1.000
_cell.length_b   1.000
_cell.length_c   1.000
_cell.angle_alpha   90.00
_cell.angle_beta   90.00
_cell.angle_gamma   90.00
#
_symmetry.space_group_name_H-M   'P 1'
#
loop_
_entity.id
_entity.type
_entity.pdbx_description
1 polymer ?
#
loop_
_entity_poly.entity_id
_entity_poly.type
_entity_poly.pdbx_seq_one_letter_code
_entity_poly.pdbx_strand_id
1 'polypeptide(L)'
;MKIKKLAAWTVLMALGMSSLMVMSARATSVVTGKFVGVMMDTRTPRTINTGLTNLRVLRIYVYDPARPAEIAYTTDQLQSDRPGAFLCQTKWLTGLTIVGGTFTASHTMFSRPGISYYWEALGD
;
A
#
# COMPACT_ATOMS: atom_id res chain seq x y z
N MET A 1 76.01 24.14 -1.20
CA MET A 1 75.30 25.42 -1.43
C MET A 1 73.86 25.24 -0.96
N LYS A 2 73.46 25.99 0.08
CA LYS A 2 72.14 25.95 0.72
C LYS A 2 71.15 26.76 -0.14
N ILE A 3 69.94 26.25 -0.42
CA ILE A 3 68.74 27.09 -0.57
C ILE A 3 67.55 26.35 0.05
N LYS A 4 67.08 26.89 1.18
CA LYS A 4 65.85 26.55 1.87
C LYS A 4 64.67 27.26 1.18
N LYS A 5 63.52 26.60 1.04
CA LYS A 5 62.19 27.24 0.92
C LYS A 5 61.40 26.75 2.13
N LEU A 6 61.31 27.51 3.24
CA LEU A 6 60.28 28.52 3.53
C LEU A 6 58.91 28.06 3.03
N ALA A 7 58.14 27.38 3.89
CA ALA A 7 57.17 27.95 4.82
C ALA A 7 55.81 28.11 4.15
N ALA A 8 54.77 27.46 4.67
CA ALA A 8 53.60 28.16 5.19
C ALA A 8 52.47 27.19 5.58
N TRP A 9 52.14 27.23 6.87
CA TRP A 9 50.78 27.44 7.37
C TRP A 9 49.73 26.35 7.12
N THR A 10 49.62 25.52 8.15
CA THR A 10 48.38 25.10 8.81
C THR A 10 47.27 26.17 8.77
N VAL A 11 46.36 26.08 7.81
CA VAL A 11 45.02 26.69 7.83
C VAL A 11 44.12 25.68 7.12
N LEU A 12 43.51 24.75 7.86
CA LEU A 12 42.12 24.91 8.31
C LEU A 12 41.22 25.44 7.19
N MET A 13 40.77 24.58 6.28
CA MET A 13 39.40 24.65 5.79
C MET A 13 39.07 23.45 4.91
N ALA A 14 37.83 22.98 5.11
CA ALA A 14 37.04 22.20 4.18
C ALA A 14 37.55 20.80 3.87
N LEU A 15 37.01 19.81 4.58
CA LEU A 15 36.17 18.75 4.01
C LEU A 15 35.79 17.78 5.13
N GLY A 16 35.02 18.30 6.10
CA GLY A 16 34.17 17.46 6.92
C GLY A 16 33.09 16.88 6.02
N MET A 17 33.37 15.70 5.45
CA MET A 17 32.39 14.86 4.76
C MET A 17 31.40 14.31 5.81
N SER A 18 30.57 15.20 6.34
CA SER A 18 29.52 14.82 7.29
C SER A 18 28.23 14.65 6.50
N SER A 19 28.02 13.40 6.09
CA SER A 19 26.70 12.76 6.04
C SER A 19 25.65 13.47 5.19
N LEU A 20 25.68 13.21 3.88
CA LEU A 20 24.48 13.31 3.05
C LEU A 20 23.50 12.23 3.56
N MET A 21 22.59 12.59 4.47
CA MET A 21 21.41 11.77 4.74
C MET A 21 20.55 11.77 3.48
N VAL A 22 20.75 10.76 2.64
CA VAL A 22 19.78 10.41 1.61
C VAL A 22 18.57 9.86 2.35
N MET A 23 17.63 10.74 2.72
CA MET A 23 16.28 10.30 3.00
C MET A 23 15.72 9.78 1.68
N SER A 24 15.73 8.47 1.50
CA SER A 24 14.96 7.85 0.43
C SER A 24 13.48 8.08 0.78
N ALA A 25 12.89 9.15 0.25
CA ALA A 25 11.45 9.27 0.20
C ALA A 25 10.96 8.12 -0.68
N ARG A 26 10.45 7.04 -0.07
CA ARG A 26 9.67 6.05 -0.81
C ARG A 26 8.43 6.79 -1.30
N ALA A 27 8.43 7.14 -2.59
CA ALA A 27 7.21 7.62 -3.24
C ALA A 27 6.17 6.51 -3.07
N THR A 28 5.15 6.76 -2.26
CA THR A 28 4.06 5.79 -2.09
C THR A 28 3.15 5.98 -3.27
N SER A 29 3.07 4.96 -4.12
CA SER A 29 2.14 4.93 -5.24
C SER A 29 0.73 4.66 -4.68
N VAL A 30 -0.21 5.56 -4.98
CA VAL A 30 -1.62 5.40 -4.62
C VAL A 30 -2.38 5.09 -5.90
N VAL A 31 -3.06 3.94 -5.94
CA VAL A 31 -3.95 3.59 -7.05
C VAL A 31 -5.36 3.41 -6.53
N THR A 32 -6.31 3.96 -7.28
CA THR A 32 -7.73 3.92 -6.97
C THR A 32 -8.53 3.33 -8.11
N GLY A 33 -9.67 2.73 -7.78
CA GLY A 33 -10.60 2.24 -8.79
C GLY A 33 -11.95 1.82 -8.21
N LYS A 34 -12.80 1.32 -9.11
CA LYS A 34 -14.17 0.90 -8.79
C LYS A 34 -14.42 -0.50 -9.32
N PHE A 35 -15.14 -1.30 -8.54
CA PHE A 35 -15.78 -2.52 -9.02
C PHE A 35 -17.23 -2.57 -8.52
N VAL A 36 -18.07 -3.29 -9.24
CA VAL A 36 -19.47 -3.51 -8.84
C VAL A 36 -19.60 -4.96 -8.41
N GLY A 37 -20.07 -5.18 -7.18
CA GLY A 37 -20.43 -6.52 -6.73
C GLY A 37 -21.77 -6.90 -7.34
N VAL A 38 -21.80 -7.97 -8.11
CA VAL A 38 -23.04 -8.58 -8.62
C VAL A 38 -23.47 -9.67 -7.62
N MET A 39 -24.78 -9.88 -7.46
CA MET A 39 -25.33 -10.98 -6.63
C MET A 39 -24.59 -12.27 -6.92
N MET A 40 -24.10 -12.92 -5.87
CA MET A 40 -23.43 -14.20 -6.00
C MET A 40 -24.17 -15.29 -5.22
N ASP A 41 -24.90 -16.11 -5.97
CA ASP A 41 -24.97 -17.56 -5.76
C ASP A 41 -23.62 -18.26 -6.07
N THR A 42 -22.65 -17.52 -6.60
CA THR A 42 -21.35 -18.03 -7.05
C THR A 42 -20.25 -17.76 -6.03
N ARG A 43 -19.57 -18.80 -5.55
CA ARG A 43 -18.36 -18.71 -4.70
C ARG A 43 -17.15 -18.05 -5.40
N THR A 44 -17.36 -17.36 -6.52
CA THR A 44 -16.31 -16.91 -7.44
C THR A 44 -15.66 -15.64 -6.91
N PRO A 45 -14.40 -15.70 -6.45
CA PRO A 45 -13.73 -14.51 -5.95
C PRO A 45 -13.59 -13.43 -7.02
N ARG A 46 -13.55 -12.16 -6.60
CA ARG A 46 -13.28 -11.03 -7.50
C ARG A 46 -11.85 -10.58 -7.37
N THR A 47 -11.15 -10.57 -8.49
CA THR A 47 -9.73 -10.21 -8.58
C THR A 47 -9.61 -8.81 -9.19
N ILE A 48 -8.86 -7.94 -8.53
CA ILE A 48 -8.67 -6.55 -8.92
C ILE A 48 -7.18 -6.26 -8.94
N ASN A 49 -6.69 -5.85 -10.11
CA ASN A 49 -5.31 -5.44 -10.30
C ASN A 49 -5.19 -3.96 -9.91
N THR A 50 -4.30 -3.65 -8.96
CA THR A 50 -4.08 -2.28 -8.51
C THR A 50 -2.99 -1.56 -9.30
N GLY A 51 -2.30 -2.23 -10.21
CA GLY A 51 -1.16 -1.64 -10.95
C GLY A 51 0.09 -1.42 -10.10
N LEU A 52 0.06 -1.82 -8.83
CA LEU A 52 1.21 -1.77 -7.91
C LEU A 52 2.02 -3.07 -8.04
N THR A 53 3.30 -3.07 -7.66
CA THR A 53 4.09 -4.31 -7.61
C THR A 53 4.05 -4.92 -6.21
N ASN A 54 4.06 -4.07 -5.18
CA ASN A 54 3.91 -4.39 -3.78
C ASN A 54 2.85 -3.51 -3.11
N LEU A 55 1.66 -4.08 -2.96
CA LEU A 55 0.60 -3.50 -2.14
C LEU A 55 0.95 -3.66 -0.65
N ARG A 56 0.90 -2.54 0.09
CA ARG A 56 1.14 -2.50 1.55
C ARG A 56 -0.15 -2.34 2.33
N VAL A 57 -1.04 -1.48 1.82
CA VAL A 57 -2.33 -1.18 2.44
C VAL A 57 -3.40 -1.20 1.37
N LEU A 58 -4.52 -1.84 1.68
CA LEU A 58 -5.73 -1.81 0.88
C LEU A 58 -6.89 -1.35 1.73
N ARG A 59 -7.62 -0.35 1.23
CA ARG A 59 -8.92 0.10 1.75
C ARG A 59 -9.98 -0.16 0.70
N ILE A 60 -11.11 -0.70 1.12
CA ILE A 60 -12.30 -0.92 0.30
C ILE A 60 -13.46 -0.17 0.96
N TYR A 61 -14.00 0.80 0.23
CA TYR A 61 -15.18 1.56 0.62
C TYR A 61 -16.41 0.89 0.02
N VAL A 62 -17.36 0.54 0.88
CA VAL A 62 -18.63 -0.08 0.49
C VAL A 62 -19.68 1.03 0.38
N TYR A 63 -20.19 1.23 -0.83
CA TYR A 63 -21.24 2.21 -1.10
C TYR A 63 -22.57 1.51 -1.35
N ASP A 64 -23.46 1.61 -0.37
CA ASP A 64 -24.85 1.18 -0.40
C ASP A 64 -25.76 2.40 -0.16
N PRO A 65 -26.59 2.81 -1.12
CA PRO A 65 -27.49 3.96 -0.95
C PRO A 65 -28.45 3.84 0.23
N ALA A 66 -28.73 2.62 0.70
CA ALA A 66 -29.70 2.34 1.76
C ALA A 66 -29.05 2.15 3.14
N ARG A 67 -27.72 2.22 3.27
CA ARG A 67 -27.00 1.94 4.51
C ARG A 67 -25.86 2.93 4.77
N PRO A 68 -25.41 3.09 6.03
CA PRO A 68 -24.21 3.83 6.33
C PRO A 68 -23.00 3.25 5.58
N ALA A 69 -22.06 4.12 5.20
CA ALA A 69 -20.83 3.70 4.55
C ALA A 69 -20.05 2.70 5.43
N GLU A 70 -19.53 1.65 4.80
CA GLU A 70 -18.66 0.68 5.47
C GLU A 70 -17.26 0.74 4.86
N ILE A 71 -16.24 0.52 5.69
CA ILE A 71 -14.86 0.48 5.25
C ILE A 71 -14.27 -0.84 5.70
N ALA A 72 -13.74 -1.59 4.74
CA ALA A 72 -12.86 -2.73 5.00
C ALA A 72 -11.42 -2.32 4.72
N TYR A 73 -10.51 -2.63 5.62
CA TYR A 73 -9.10 -2.30 5.44
C TYR A 73 -8.19 -3.40 5.96
N THR A 74 -7.04 -3.54 5.29
CA THR A 74 -5.95 -4.41 5.71
C THR A 74 -4.93 -3.59 6.49
N THR A 75 -4.57 -4.05 7.69
CA THR A 75 -3.45 -3.48 8.43
C THR A 75 -2.19 -4.24 8.03
N ASP A 76 -1.38 -3.63 7.17
CA ASP A 76 -0.02 -4.10 6.90
C ASP A 76 0.06 -5.57 6.43
N GLN A 77 -0.83 -5.95 5.50
CA GLN A 77 -0.77 -7.30 4.93
C GLN A 77 0.46 -7.41 4.03
N LEU A 78 1.49 -8.07 4.58
CA LEU A 78 2.47 -8.81 3.79
C LEU A 78 1.72 -9.67 2.78
N GLN A 79 2.10 -9.53 1.51
CA GLN A 79 1.57 -10.34 0.41
C GLN A 79 1.43 -11.80 0.85
N SER A 80 0.23 -12.35 0.67
CA SER A 80 -0.07 -13.73 1.02
C SER A 80 -0.96 -14.33 -0.04
N ASP A 81 -0.63 -15.55 -0.44
CA ASP A 81 -1.38 -16.42 -1.34
C ASP A 81 -2.65 -17.01 -0.68
N ARG A 82 -2.81 -16.82 0.64
CA ARG A 82 -3.98 -17.26 1.40
C ARG A 82 -4.87 -16.07 1.76
N PRO A 83 -6.19 -16.27 1.87
CA PRO A 83 -7.08 -15.22 2.34
C PRO A 83 -6.68 -14.78 3.74
N GLY A 84 -6.21 -13.53 3.86
CA GLY A 84 -5.79 -12.92 5.11
C GLY A 84 -6.92 -12.18 5.82
N ALA A 85 -6.59 -11.70 7.02
CA ALA A 85 -7.50 -10.96 7.88
C ALA A 85 -7.62 -9.48 7.49
N PHE A 86 -8.81 -8.92 7.63
CA PHE A 86 -9.08 -7.50 7.44
C PHE A 86 -10.08 -7.01 8.47
N LEU A 87 -10.00 -5.74 8.84
CA LEU A 87 -10.98 -5.12 9.71
C LEU A 87 -12.08 -4.49 8.85
N CYS A 88 -13.34 -4.82 9.15
CA CYS A 88 -14.49 -4.13 8.58
C CYS A 88 -15.33 -3.55 9.72
N GLN A 89 -15.47 -2.23 9.72
CA GLN A 89 -16.09 -1.46 10.80
C GLN A 89 -15.43 -1.74 12.17
N THR A 90 -15.90 -2.78 12.87
CA THR A 90 -15.42 -3.18 14.20
C THR A 90 -15.14 -4.68 14.32
N LYS A 91 -15.15 -5.43 13.20
CA LYS A 91 -15.01 -6.89 13.19
C LYS A 91 -13.83 -7.32 12.32
N TRP A 92 -13.01 -8.21 12.86
CA TRP A 92 -12.00 -8.93 12.09
C TRP A 92 -12.67 -10.04 11.29
N LEU A 93 -12.43 -10.03 9.98
CA LEU A 93 -12.95 -10.98 9.01
C LEU A 93 -11.79 -11.56 8.19
N THR A 94 -12.06 -12.63 7.44
CA THR A 94 -11.08 -13.29 6.56
C THR A 94 -11.65 -13.39 5.16
N GLY A 95 -10.83 -13.20 4.13
CA GLY A 95 -11.29 -13.34 2.74
C GLY A 95 -10.67 -12.37 1.74
N LEU A 96 -9.65 -11.61 2.15
CA LEU A 96 -8.85 -10.78 1.24
C LEU A 96 -7.48 -11.44 1.04
N THR A 97 -7.20 -11.86 -0.18
CA THR A 97 -5.88 -12.39 -0.58
C THR A 97 -5.16 -11.30 -1.38
N ILE A 98 -3.86 -11.07 -1.15
CA ILE A 98 -3.07 -10.06 -1.85
C ILE A 98 -1.80 -10.69 -2.41
N VAL A 99 -1.64 -10.70 -3.72
CA VAL A 99 -0.48 -11.29 -4.42
C VAL A 99 -0.04 -10.35 -5.54
N GLY A 100 1.22 -9.89 -5.51
CA GLY A 100 1.81 -9.11 -6.60
C GLY A 100 0.98 -7.90 -7.04
N GLY A 101 0.49 -7.10 -6.08
CA GLY A 101 -0.34 -5.91 -6.36
C GLY A 101 -1.74 -6.21 -6.88
N THR A 102 -2.18 -7.46 -6.81
CA THR A 102 -3.55 -7.85 -7.08
C THR A 102 -4.20 -8.30 -5.79
N PHE A 103 -5.43 -7.86 -5.54
CA PHE A 103 -6.22 -8.39 -4.42
C PHE A 103 -7.41 -9.19 -4.92
N THR A 104 -7.74 -10.23 -4.16
CA THR A 104 -8.87 -11.11 -4.42
C THR A 104 -9.83 -11.05 -3.24
N ALA A 105 -11.06 -10.61 -3.49
CA ALA A 105 -12.14 -10.51 -2.51
C ALA A 105 -13.05 -11.75 -2.60
N SER A 106 -13.05 -12.55 -1.53
CA SER A 106 -13.81 -13.81 -1.43
C SER A 106 -14.83 -13.85 -0.29
N HIS A 107 -14.77 -12.90 0.66
CA HIS A 107 -15.75 -12.81 1.75
C HIS A 107 -17.12 -12.34 1.24
N THR A 108 -18.20 -12.88 1.80
CA THR A 108 -19.60 -12.56 1.41
C THR A 108 -19.97 -11.09 1.57
N MET A 109 -19.22 -10.33 2.36
CA MET A 109 -19.43 -8.88 2.48
C MET A 109 -19.21 -8.13 1.16
N PHE A 110 -18.41 -8.69 0.24
CA PHE A 110 -18.07 -8.11 -1.05
C PHE A 110 -18.95 -8.66 -2.19
N SER A 111 -19.93 -9.51 -1.87
CA SER A 111 -20.84 -10.15 -2.84
C SER A 111 -22.27 -9.63 -2.74
N ARG A 112 -22.47 -8.44 -2.17
CA ARG A 112 -23.80 -7.87 -1.96
C ARG A 112 -24.39 -7.33 -3.28
N PRO A 113 -25.67 -7.64 -3.58
CA PRO A 113 -26.40 -7.17 -4.76
C PRO A 113 -26.38 -5.65 -4.92
N GLY A 114 -26.10 -5.16 -6.12
CA GLY A 114 -26.31 -3.74 -6.46
C GLY A 114 -25.41 -2.77 -5.69
N ILE A 115 -24.40 -3.28 -4.98
CA ILE A 115 -23.47 -2.50 -4.18
C ILE A 115 -22.23 -2.18 -5.01
N SER A 116 -21.82 -0.92 -4.97
CA SER A 116 -20.55 -0.47 -5.56
C SER A 116 -19.47 -0.48 -4.50
N TYR A 117 -18.29 -0.95 -4.88
CA TYR A 117 -17.12 -0.96 -4.03
C TYR A 117 -16.03 -0.12 -4.69
N TYR A 118 -15.48 0.79 -3.91
CA TYR A 118 -14.32 1.59 -4.31
C TYR A 118 -13.12 1.07 -3.55
N TRP A 119 -11.95 1.19 -4.14
CA TRP A 119 -10.73 0.77 -3.48
C TRP A 119 -9.63 1.81 -3.65
N GLU A 120 -8.77 1.81 -2.65
CA GLU A 120 -7.57 2.62 -2.57
C GLU A 120 -6.47 1.69 -2.08
N ALA A 121 -5.44 1.54 -2.92
CA ALA A 121 -4.27 0.75 -2.62
C ALA A 121 -3.07 1.68 -2.48
N LEU A 122 -2.28 1.47 -1.43
CA LEU A 122 -1.01 2.15 -1.20
C LEU A 122 0.11 1.12 -1.27
N GLY A 123 1.15 1.44 -2.02
CA GLY A 123 2.25 0.52 -2.27
C GLY A 123 3.54 1.21 -2.67
N ASP A 124 4.39 0.40 -3.26
CA ASP A 124 5.79 0.61 -3.56
C ASP A 124 6.10 1.44 -4.81
#